data_AF-A0A0F9M3D5-F1
#
_entry.id   AF-A0A0F9M3D5-F1
#
_cell.length_a   1.000
_cell.length_b   1.000
_cell.length_c   1.000
_cell.angle_alpha   90.00
_cell.angle_beta   90.00
_cell.angle_gamma   90.00
#
_symmetry.space_group_name_H-M   'P 1'
#
loop_
_entity.id
_entity.type
_entity.pdbx_description
1 polymer ?
#
loop_
_entity_poly.entity_id
_entity_poly.type
_entity_poly.pdbx_seq_one_letter_code
_entity_poly.pdbx_strand_id
1 'polypeptide(L)'
;MNIDWLVNMIAGSQSQRVHRKILDQLIADLNASKAVFDTHTHQIEAILDMGLSKAGLAIHGSAKENVLTANVFEFAIAGICYTLAAQGSIDISALPFTPTELDTAKQRIYLLHVTSGGTIDITEGADHASAAVVPATPAGKAAFGYIKIVNATGSGFTIGTTDMDIGNITETYIDLIGNAGGGQELIASKPGSDAQEVAQGTAVVLTQSLTT
;
A
#
# COMPACT_ATOMS: atom_id res chain seq x y z
N MET A 1 -4.29 -73.11 -0.45
CA MET A 1 -3.64 -72.11 0.43
C MET A 1 -3.29 -70.91 -0.44
N ASN A 2 -3.86 -69.73 -0.20
CA ASN A 2 -3.67 -68.57 -1.08
C ASN A 2 -2.23 -68.05 -0.94
N ILE A 3 -1.53 -67.87 -2.05
CA ILE A 3 -0.16 -67.37 -2.11
C ILE A 3 -0.03 -65.97 -1.47
N ASP A 4 -1.10 -65.17 -1.51
CA ASP A 4 -1.19 -63.85 -0.88
C ASP A 4 -1.11 -63.90 0.65
N TRP A 5 -1.52 -65.02 1.25
CA TRP A 5 -1.44 -65.22 2.70
C TRP A 5 -0.02 -65.61 3.14
N LEU A 6 0.66 -66.44 2.35
CA LEU A 6 2.06 -66.84 2.58
C LEU A 6 3.02 -65.65 2.46
N VAL A 7 2.82 -64.79 1.45
CA VAL A 7 3.60 -63.56 1.26
C VAL A 7 3.33 -62.56 2.40
N ASN A 8 2.12 -62.58 2.99
CA ASN A 8 1.77 -61.77 4.17
C ASN A 8 2.44 -62.26 5.47
N MET A 9 2.97 -63.49 5.53
CA MET A 9 3.54 -64.05 6.76
C MET A 9 5.06 -63.96 6.86
N ILE A 10 5.74 -63.57 5.78
CA ILE A 10 7.18 -63.32 5.81
C ILE A 10 7.40 -62.03 6.59
N ALA A 11 7.92 -62.11 7.82
CA ALA A 11 8.04 -60.97 8.75
C ALA A 11 8.73 -59.72 8.16
N GLY A 12 9.56 -59.89 7.12
CA GLY A 12 10.14 -58.78 6.36
C GLY A 12 9.15 -57.97 5.50
N SER A 13 8.08 -58.58 4.98
CA SER A 13 7.12 -57.91 4.09
C SER A 13 6.18 -56.97 4.85
N GLN A 14 5.77 -57.32 6.08
CA GLN A 14 4.92 -56.43 6.89
C GLN A 14 5.69 -55.18 7.37
N SER A 15 6.94 -55.34 7.81
CA SER A 15 7.79 -54.20 8.20
C SER A 15 8.04 -53.26 7.03
N GLN A 16 8.33 -53.79 5.83
CA GLN A 16 8.50 -52.98 4.62
C GLN A 16 7.23 -52.22 4.21
N ARG A 17 6.04 -52.81 4.39
CA ARG A 17 4.77 -52.14 4.11
C ARG A 17 4.52 -50.98 5.06
N VAL A 18 4.81 -51.14 6.34
CA VAL A 18 4.69 -50.06 7.34
C VAL A 18 5.66 -48.93 7.02
N HIS A 19 6.93 -49.24 6.75
CA HIS A 19 7.92 -48.23 6.37
C HIS A 19 7.54 -47.48 5.10
N ARG A 20 7.00 -48.17 4.08
CA ARG A 20 6.53 -47.51 2.85
C ARG A 20 5.40 -46.52 3.13
N LYS A 21 4.39 -46.92 3.93
CA LYS A 21 3.30 -46.02 4.32
C LYS A 21 3.80 -44.79 5.07
N ILE A 22 4.78 -44.96 5.97
CA ILE A 22 5.39 -43.85 6.70
C ILE A 22 6.13 -42.93 5.73
N LEU A 23 6.90 -43.47 4.78
CA LEU A 23 7.60 -42.67 3.76
C LEU A 23 6.62 -41.91 2.86
N ASP A 24 5.54 -42.56 2.40
CA ASP A 24 4.52 -41.92 1.57
C ASP A 24 3.84 -40.77 2.33
N GLN A 25 3.55 -40.95 3.62
CA GLN A 25 3.01 -39.90 4.47
C GLN A 25 4.01 -38.75 4.66
N LEU A 26 5.28 -39.04 4.94
CA LEU A 26 6.32 -38.02 5.07
C LEU A 26 6.51 -37.21 3.78
N ILE A 27 6.42 -37.86 2.62
CA ILE A 27 6.47 -37.19 1.31
C ILE A 27 5.24 -36.29 1.13
N ALA A 28 4.05 -36.75 1.50
CA ALA A 28 2.83 -35.94 1.44
C ALA A 28 2.93 -34.71 2.34
N ASP A 29 3.38 -34.89 3.58
CA ASP A 29 3.55 -33.81 4.56
C ASP A 29 4.61 -32.80 4.10
N LEU A 30 5.73 -33.28 3.53
CA LEU A 30 6.77 -32.42 2.96
C LEU A 30 6.25 -31.59 1.79
N ASN A 31 5.48 -32.19 0.88
CA ASN A 31 4.89 -31.48 -0.25
C ASN A 31 3.86 -30.44 0.20
N ALA A 32 3.05 -30.74 1.22
CA ALA A 32 2.12 -29.79 1.82
C ALA A 32 2.86 -28.61 2.48
N SER A 33 3.91 -28.90 3.26
CA SER A 33 4.75 -27.86 3.87
C SER A 33 5.44 -27.00 2.82
N LYS A 34 5.95 -27.60 1.74
CA LYS A 34 6.53 -26.86 0.60
C LYS A 34 5.51 -25.92 -0.04
N ALA A 35 4.29 -26.38 -0.29
CA ALA A 35 3.24 -25.54 -0.89
C ALA A 35 2.88 -24.32 -0.02
N VAL A 36 2.85 -24.50 1.31
CA VAL A 36 2.65 -23.39 2.26
C VAL A 36 3.84 -22.42 2.23
N PHE A 37 5.06 -22.95 2.23
CA PHE A 37 6.27 -22.12 2.15
C PHE A 37 6.35 -21.31 0.84
N ASP A 38 6.06 -21.94 -0.29
CA ASP A 38 6.02 -21.25 -1.59
C ASP A 38 4.96 -20.14 -1.57
N THR A 39 3.79 -20.41 -0.97
CA THR A 39 2.74 -19.39 -0.79
C THR A 39 3.22 -18.20 0.05
N HIS A 40 3.92 -18.44 1.16
CA HIS A 40 4.47 -17.36 2.00
C HIS A 40 5.66 -16.63 1.35
N THR A 41 6.47 -17.33 0.55
CA THR A 41 7.63 -16.72 -0.13
C THR A 41 7.17 -15.81 -1.27
N HIS A 42 6.11 -16.20 -1.99
CA HIS A 42 5.44 -15.30 -2.95
C HIS A 42 4.70 -14.15 -2.27
N GLN A 43 4.29 -14.27 -1.00
CA GLN A 43 3.81 -13.12 -0.23
C GLN A 43 4.95 -12.13 0.10
N ILE A 44 6.20 -12.58 0.14
CA ILE A 44 7.38 -11.72 0.30
C ILE A 44 7.76 -11.05 -1.04
N GLU A 45 7.65 -11.74 -2.16
CA GLU A 45 7.71 -11.11 -3.51
C GLU A 45 6.53 -10.15 -3.73
N ALA A 46 5.41 -10.40 -3.05
CA ALA A 46 4.28 -9.49 -2.91
C ALA A 46 4.41 -8.57 -1.68
N ILE A 47 5.61 -8.36 -1.11
CA ILE A 47 5.84 -7.18 -0.27
C ILE A 47 5.46 -6.00 -1.16
N LEU A 48 4.32 -5.44 -0.74
CA LEU A 48 3.41 -4.65 -1.55
C LEU A 48 4.17 -3.47 -2.11
N ASP A 49 3.82 -3.06 -3.32
CA ASP A 49 4.24 -1.76 -3.81
C ASP A 49 3.96 -0.74 -2.69
N MET A 50 4.99 -0.02 -2.22
CA MET A 50 4.85 0.87 -1.06
C MET A 50 5.98 1.88 -0.93
N GLY A 51 5.66 3.05 -0.37
CA GLY A 51 6.66 3.97 0.15
C GLY A 51 7.24 3.49 1.48
N LEU A 52 8.55 3.62 1.65
CA LEU A 52 9.29 3.22 2.86
C LEU A 52 9.74 4.43 3.70
N SER A 53 9.68 5.64 3.13
CA SER A 53 10.14 6.88 3.76
C SER A 53 9.28 8.06 3.30
N LYS A 54 9.45 9.24 3.93
CA LYS A 54 8.73 10.46 3.55
C LYS A 54 9.48 11.25 2.49
N ALA A 55 8.80 11.58 1.39
CA ALA A 55 9.37 12.39 0.31
C ALA A 55 9.50 13.89 0.66
N GLY A 56 8.73 14.39 1.64
CA GLY A 56 8.72 15.81 1.97
C GLY A 56 8.03 16.62 0.89
N LEU A 57 6.80 16.23 0.54
CA LEU A 57 5.99 16.86 -0.51
C LEU A 57 5.62 18.30 -0.13
N ALA A 58 5.84 19.24 -1.05
CA ALA A 58 5.46 20.64 -0.87
C ALA A 58 5.20 21.34 -2.22
N ILE A 59 4.62 22.54 -2.17
CA ILE A 59 4.52 23.46 -3.31
C ILE A 59 5.91 23.92 -3.77
N HIS A 60 6.09 24.10 -5.07
CA HIS A 60 7.29 24.71 -5.60
C HIS A 60 7.25 26.24 -5.42
N GLY A 61 8.38 26.84 -5.00
CA GLY A 61 8.42 28.26 -4.59
C GLY A 61 8.18 29.28 -5.71
N SER A 62 8.64 29.03 -6.95
CA SER A 62 8.48 29.96 -8.09
C SER A 62 7.44 29.54 -9.13
N ALA A 63 7.34 28.25 -9.46
CA ALA A 63 6.30 27.67 -10.33
C ALA A 63 5.23 27.00 -9.44
N LYS A 64 4.26 27.78 -8.97
CA LYS A 64 3.32 27.36 -7.92
C LYS A 64 2.22 26.43 -8.40
N GLU A 65 2.12 26.23 -9.71
CA GLU A 65 1.39 25.17 -10.37
C GLU A 65 2.06 23.79 -10.20
N ASN A 66 3.32 23.76 -9.77
CA ASN A 66 4.15 22.56 -9.60
C ASN A 66 4.44 22.23 -8.13
N VAL A 67 4.97 21.02 -7.91
CA VAL A 67 5.37 20.54 -6.59
C VAL A 67 6.83 20.12 -6.54
N LEU A 68 7.34 19.90 -5.34
CA LEU A 68 8.69 19.41 -5.09
C LEU A 68 8.68 18.30 -4.06
N THR A 69 9.78 17.54 -4.00
CA THR A 69 10.08 16.64 -2.88
C THR A 69 11.39 17.07 -2.23
N ALA A 70 11.35 17.32 -0.92
CA ALA A 70 12.51 17.83 -0.18
C ALA A 70 13.54 16.73 0.15
N ASN A 71 13.10 15.46 0.19
CA ASN A 71 13.92 14.33 0.62
C ASN A 71 14.05 13.28 -0.48
N VAL A 72 15.06 12.41 -0.34
CA VAL A 72 15.13 11.15 -1.09
C VAL A 72 13.98 10.26 -0.63
N PHE A 73 13.26 9.67 -1.59
CA PHE A 73 12.17 8.75 -1.32
C PHE A 73 12.61 7.31 -1.62
N GLU A 74 12.65 6.50 -0.57
CA GLU A 74 12.84 5.05 -0.63
C GLU A 74 11.50 4.34 -0.79
N PHE A 75 11.42 3.37 -1.69
CA PHE A 75 10.20 2.62 -1.98
C PHE A 75 10.51 1.19 -2.42
N ALA A 76 9.49 0.32 -2.35
CA ALA A 76 9.56 -1.02 -2.89
C ALA A 76 8.46 -1.23 -3.96
N ILE A 77 8.79 -1.93 -5.04
CA ILE A 77 7.85 -2.40 -6.06
C ILE A 77 8.19 -3.85 -6.38
N ALA A 78 7.20 -4.74 -6.30
CA ALA A 78 7.39 -6.19 -6.47
C ALA A 78 8.58 -6.77 -5.66
N GLY A 79 8.71 -6.35 -4.40
CA GLY A 79 9.78 -6.78 -3.49
C GLY A 79 11.18 -6.20 -3.76
N ILE A 80 11.36 -5.37 -4.79
CA ILE A 80 12.64 -4.71 -5.08
C ILE A 80 12.63 -3.29 -4.50
N CYS A 81 13.68 -2.94 -3.75
CA CYS A 81 13.86 -1.60 -3.20
C CYS A 81 14.51 -0.65 -4.21
N TYR A 82 13.97 0.56 -4.28
CA TYR A 82 14.39 1.64 -5.16
C TYR A 82 14.52 2.95 -4.39
N THR A 83 15.19 3.92 -5.00
CA THR A 83 15.33 5.27 -4.48
C THR A 83 15.02 6.28 -5.56
N LEU A 84 14.16 7.24 -5.26
CA LEU A 84 13.91 8.42 -6.07
C LEU A 84 14.64 9.61 -5.41
N ALA A 85 15.53 10.26 -6.14
CA ALA A 85 16.19 11.48 -5.65
C ALA A 85 15.15 12.59 -5.40
N ALA A 86 15.47 13.48 -4.46
CA ALA A 86 14.68 14.69 -4.22
C ALA A 86 14.48 15.46 -5.54
N GLN A 87 13.24 15.82 -5.83
CA GLN A 87 12.85 16.53 -7.04
C GLN A 87 12.72 17.99 -6.70
N GLY A 88 13.68 18.79 -7.18
CA GLY A 88 13.64 20.24 -7.02
C GLY A 88 12.41 20.88 -7.69
N SER A 89 11.87 20.22 -8.73
CA SER A 89 10.60 20.56 -9.37
C SER A 89 10.02 19.34 -10.07
N ILE A 90 8.75 19.07 -9.82
CA ILE A 90 7.92 18.11 -10.55
C ILE A 90 6.95 18.94 -11.39
N ASP A 91 7.21 19.03 -12.69
CA ASP A 91 6.33 19.73 -13.63
C ASP A 91 5.07 18.90 -13.85
N ILE A 92 3.98 19.29 -13.19
CA ILE A 92 2.70 18.56 -13.24
C ILE A 92 2.11 18.60 -14.65
N SER A 93 2.34 19.68 -15.40
CA SER A 93 1.80 19.84 -16.76
C SER A 93 2.41 18.87 -17.77
N ALA A 94 3.59 18.33 -17.46
CA ALA A 94 4.33 17.40 -18.30
C ALA A 94 4.13 15.92 -17.92
N LEU A 95 3.36 15.64 -16.86
CA LEU A 95 3.12 14.27 -16.40
C LEU A 95 2.12 13.52 -17.31
N PRO A 96 2.16 12.18 -17.34
CA PRO A 96 1.35 11.37 -18.26
C PRO A 96 -0.11 11.19 -17.79
N PHE A 97 -0.77 12.26 -17.37
CA PHE A 97 -2.19 12.30 -17.05
C PHE A 97 -2.85 13.54 -17.63
N THR A 98 -4.16 13.49 -17.87
CA THR A 98 -4.94 14.64 -18.35
C THR A 98 -5.73 15.21 -17.18
N PRO A 99 -5.35 16.38 -16.64
CA PRO A 99 -6.04 16.96 -15.50
C PRO A 99 -7.46 17.39 -15.90
N THR A 100 -8.43 17.09 -15.04
CA THR A 100 -9.78 17.65 -15.19
C THR A 100 -9.95 18.90 -14.33
N GLU A 101 -10.74 19.85 -14.83
CA GLU A 101 -11.09 21.05 -14.06
C GLU A 101 -11.84 20.66 -12.78
N LEU A 102 -11.48 21.28 -11.67
CA LEU A 102 -12.15 21.19 -10.39
C LEU A 102 -13.09 22.39 -10.23
N ASP A 103 -14.38 22.12 -10.27
CA ASP A 103 -15.43 23.12 -10.08
C ASP A 103 -15.31 23.85 -8.74
N THR A 104 -15.93 25.04 -8.68
CA THR A 104 -16.05 25.81 -7.45
C THR A 104 -16.88 25.07 -6.39
N ALA A 105 -16.58 25.32 -5.12
CA ALA A 105 -17.18 24.66 -3.96
C ALA A 105 -17.00 23.13 -3.96
N LYS A 106 -15.94 22.63 -4.62
CA LYS A 106 -15.53 21.23 -4.62
C LYS A 106 -14.11 21.09 -4.10
N GLN A 107 -13.78 19.86 -3.74
CA GLN A 107 -12.45 19.43 -3.37
C GLN A 107 -12.09 18.12 -4.05
N ARG A 108 -10.79 17.89 -4.22
CA ARG A 108 -10.24 16.72 -4.89
C ARG A 108 -8.88 16.36 -4.32
N ILE A 109 -8.54 15.07 -4.36
CA ILE A 109 -7.23 14.55 -3.96
C ILE A 109 -6.49 14.06 -5.21
N TYR A 110 -5.24 14.46 -5.33
CA TYR A 110 -4.30 14.05 -6.36
C TYR A 110 -3.22 13.20 -5.70
N LEU A 111 -3.24 11.90 -5.97
CA LEU A 111 -2.25 10.96 -5.43
C LEU A 111 -1.02 10.95 -6.32
N LEU A 112 0.15 11.20 -5.75
CA LEU A 112 1.43 11.12 -6.45
C LEU A 112 2.09 9.78 -6.19
N HIS A 113 2.54 9.15 -7.28
CA HIS A 113 3.20 7.85 -7.24
C HIS A 113 4.35 7.78 -8.23
N VAL A 114 5.20 6.78 -8.03
CA VAL A 114 6.39 6.54 -8.83
C VAL A 114 6.41 5.10 -9.34
N THR A 115 6.88 4.90 -10.56
CA THR A 115 7.13 3.58 -11.15
C THR A 115 8.51 3.05 -10.76
N SER A 116 8.79 1.77 -11.01
CA SER A 116 10.14 1.20 -10.83
C SER A 116 11.20 1.84 -11.73
N GLY A 117 10.79 2.52 -12.81
CA GLY A 117 11.65 3.33 -13.66
C GLY A 117 11.97 4.73 -13.12
N GLY A 118 11.42 5.11 -11.96
CA GLY A 118 11.57 6.45 -11.38
C GLY A 118 10.67 7.51 -12.04
N THR A 119 9.73 7.11 -12.90
CA THR A 119 8.76 8.03 -13.50
C THR A 119 7.70 8.39 -12.48
N ILE A 120 7.51 9.68 -12.25
CA ILE A 120 6.46 10.23 -11.38
C ILE A 120 5.19 10.39 -12.21
N ASP A 121 4.04 10.12 -11.59
CA ASP A 121 2.74 10.24 -12.21
C ASP A 121 1.67 10.54 -11.14
N ILE A 122 0.48 10.96 -11.57
CA ILE A 122 -0.62 11.36 -10.69
C ILE A 122 -1.86 10.53 -10.99
N THR A 123 -2.52 10.08 -9.94
CA THR A 123 -3.91 9.60 -10.04
C THR A 123 -4.84 10.62 -9.43
N GLU A 124 -5.77 11.08 -10.25
CA GLU A 124 -6.79 12.05 -9.89
C GLU A 124 -7.99 11.36 -9.23
N GLY A 125 -8.44 11.89 -8.08
CA GLY A 125 -9.68 11.45 -7.42
C GLY A 125 -10.93 12.10 -7.99
N ALA A 126 -12.11 11.58 -7.61
CA ALA A 126 -13.37 12.22 -7.92
C ALA A 126 -13.49 13.59 -7.22
N ASP A 127 -14.15 14.56 -7.87
CA ASP A 127 -14.55 15.78 -7.18
C ASP A 127 -15.64 15.49 -6.16
N HIS A 128 -15.59 16.21 -5.04
CA HIS A 128 -16.60 16.07 -4.01
C HIS A 128 -16.86 17.40 -3.31
N ALA A 129 -18.09 17.67 -2.90
CA ALA A 129 -18.45 18.93 -2.21
C ALA A 129 -17.89 19.00 -0.77
N SER A 130 -17.93 17.88 -0.03
CA SER A 130 -17.55 17.85 1.41
C SER A 130 -16.48 16.85 1.84
N ALA A 131 -16.32 15.68 1.19
CA ALA A 131 -15.30 14.68 1.52
C ALA A 131 -14.64 14.08 0.27
N ALA A 132 -13.45 14.59 -0.10
CA ALA A 132 -12.66 14.01 -1.18
C ALA A 132 -12.03 12.68 -0.72
N VAL A 133 -11.92 11.74 -1.65
CA VAL A 133 -11.46 10.37 -1.41
C VAL A 133 -10.07 10.24 -2.01
N VAL A 134 -9.14 9.64 -1.26
CA VAL A 134 -7.80 9.35 -1.77
C VAL A 134 -7.94 8.24 -2.81
N PRO A 135 -7.44 8.41 -4.04
CA PRO A 135 -7.40 7.33 -5.02
C PRO A 135 -6.60 6.13 -4.52
N ALA A 136 -6.93 4.94 -5.00
CA ALA A 136 -6.06 3.79 -4.77
C ALA A 136 -4.74 3.96 -5.54
N THR A 137 -3.64 3.50 -4.95
CA THR A 137 -2.36 3.48 -5.66
C THR A 137 -2.44 2.45 -6.79
N PRO A 138 -2.12 2.82 -8.04
CA PRO A 138 -2.11 1.86 -9.14
C PRO A 138 -1.10 0.74 -8.89
N ALA A 139 -1.43 -0.47 -9.33
CA ALA A 139 -0.53 -1.62 -9.24
C ALA A 139 0.81 -1.36 -9.96
N GLY A 140 1.91 -1.86 -9.39
CA GLY A 140 3.26 -1.65 -9.91
C GLY A 140 3.80 -0.25 -9.67
N LYS A 141 3.19 0.51 -8.74
CA LYS A 141 3.60 1.87 -8.38
C LYS A 141 3.60 2.06 -6.86
N ALA A 142 4.50 2.91 -6.38
CA ALA A 142 4.58 3.29 -4.97
C ALA A 142 4.11 4.74 -4.80
N ALA A 143 3.13 4.96 -3.93
CA ALA A 143 2.70 6.30 -3.56
C ALA A 143 3.69 6.94 -2.59
N PHE A 144 3.97 8.22 -2.77
CA PHE A 144 4.85 8.98 -1.87
C PHE A 144 4.13 10.14 -1.19
N GLY A 145 2.96 10.53 -1.68
CA GLY A 145 2.16 11.57 -1.07
C GLY A 145 0.90 11.87 -1.86
N TYR A 146 0.08 12.76 -1.32
CA TYR A 146 -1.04 13.33 -2.05
C TYR A 146 -1.20 14.82 -1.76
N ILE A 147 -1.87 15.48 -2.70
CA ILE A 147 -2.27 16.88 -2.58
C ILE A 147 -3.79 16.90 -2.53
N LYS A 148 -4.35 17.47 -1.47
CA LYS A 148 -5.77 17.83 -1.41
C LYS A 148 -5.92 19.28 -1.82
N ILE A 149 -6.81 19.53 -2.75
CA ILE A 149 -7.19 20.87 -3.19
C ILE A 149 -8.65 21.09 -2.84
N VAL A 150 -8.93 22.22 -2.19
CA VAL A 150 -10.28 22.74 -1.96
C VAL A 150 -10.43 24.02 -2.77
N ASN A 151 -11.29 24.00 -3.79
CA ASN A 151 -11.63 25.18 -4.57
C ASN A 151 -12.87 25.84 -3.96
N ALA A 152 -12.66 26.80 -3.04
CA ALA A 152 -13.76 27.36 -2.26
C ALA A 152 -14.69 28.26 -3.11
N THR A 153 -14.11 29.09 -3.98
CA THR A 153 -14.80 30.10 -4.79
C THR A 153 -14.00 30.40 -6.08
N GLY A 154 -14.48 31.27 -6.97
CA GLY A 154 -13.68 31.75 -8.11
C GLY A 154 -13.97 31.03 -9.42
N SER A 155 -12.95 30.79 -10.24
CA SER A 155 -13.03 29.97 -11.46
C SER A 155 -12.70 28.51 -11.15
N GLY A 156 -12.89 27.62 -12.13
CA GLY A 156 -12.39 26.26 -12.02
C GLY A 156 -10.86 26.22 -11.82
N PHE A 157 -10.41 25.17 -11.14
CA PHE A 157 -9.00 24.93 -10.84
C PHE A 157 -8.50 23.74 -11.65
N THR A 158 -7.37 23.88 -12.33
CA THR A 158 -6.75 22.78 -13.07
C THR A 158 -5.32 22.60 -12.59
N ILE A 159 -5.03 21.46 -11.96
CA ILE A 159 -3.71 21.16 -11.40
C ILE A 159 -2.64 21.19 -12.52
N GLY A 160 -1.46 21.72 -12.22
CA GLY A 160 -0.38 21.89 -13.19
C GLY A 160 -0.56 23.07 -14.15
N THR A 161 -1.61 23.87 -14.00
CA THR A 161 -1.80 25.11 -14.79
C THR A 161 -2.20 26.31 -13.94
N THR A 162 -3.01 26.09 -12.91
CA THR A 162 -3.40 27.12 -11.94
C THR A 162 -2.45 27.06 -10.74
N ASP A 163 -1.97 28.21 -10.28
CA ASP A 163 -1.18 28.33 -9.06
C ASP A 163 -1.94 27.76 -7.86
N MET A 164 -1.28 26.94 -7.03
CA MET A 164 -1.92 26.32 -5.87
C MET A 164 -2.10 27.28 -4.68
N ASP A 165 -1.37 28.40 -4.62
CA ASP A 165 -1.42 29.34 -3.50
C ASP A 165 -2.27 30.60 -3.76
N ILE A 166 -3.11 30.55 -4.80
CA ILE A 166 -4.07 31.61 -5.09
C ILE A 166 -5.16 31.62 -4.01
N GLY A 167 -5.63 32.81 -3.62
CA GLY A 167 -6.43 32.99 -2.39
C GLY A 167 -7.79 32.28 -2.30
N ASN A 168 -8.29 31.68 -3.38
CA ASN A 168 -9.53 30.87 -3.39
C ASN A 168 -9.27 29.36 -3.29
N ILE A 169 -8.00 28.95 -3.28
CA ILE A 169 -7.56 27.57 -3.14
C ILE A 169 -7.05 27.34 -1.72
N THR A 170 -7.37 26.18 -1.17
CA THR A 170 -6.69 25.66 0.02
C THR A 170 -6.10 24.31 -0.31
N GLU A 171 -4.80 24.22 -0.12
CA GLU A 171 -3.97 23.07 -0.43
C GLU A 171 -3.54 22.36 0.86
N THR A 172 -3.43 21.04 0.79
CA THR A 172 -2.88 20.23 1.87
C THR A 172 -1.97 19.16 1.28
N TYR A 173 -0.73 19.15 1.73
CA TYR A 173 0.29 18.19 1.32
C TYR A 173 0.47 17.14 2.40
N ILE A 174 0.35 15.87 2.03
CA ILE A 174 0.51 14.74 2.94
C ILE A 174 1.54 13.78 2.37
N ASP A 175 2.58 13.52 3.15
CA ASP A 175 3.53 12.44 2.87
C ASP A 175 2.91 11.09 3.24
N LEU A 176 3.12 10.09 2.38
CA LEU A 176 2.71 8.73 2.65
C LEU A 176 3.90 7.82 2.93
N ILE A 177 3.71 6.91 3.89
CA ILE A 177 4.51 5.69 4.05
C ILE A 177 3.50 4.54 3.88
N GLY A 178 3.79 3.59 3.01
CA GLY A 178 2.79 2.65 2.51
C GLY A 178 2.15 3.09 1.19
N ASN A 179 1.21 2.28 0.69
CA ASN A 179 0.37 2.62 -0.45
C ASN A 179 -1.05 2.98 0.01
N ALA A 180 -1.71 3.88 -0.74
CA ALA A 180 -3.11 4.19 -0.52
C ALA A 180 -4.00 3.04 -1.05
N GLY A 181 -4.84 2.47 -0.19
CA GLY A 181 -5.81 1.42 -0.55
C GLY A 181 -7.07 1.94 -1.25
N GLY A 182 -7.21 3.26 -1.42
CA GLY A 182 -8.42 3.92 -1.85
C GLY A 182 -9.43 4.07 -0.71
N GLY A 183 -10.11 5.23 -0.62
CA GLY A 183 -11.15 5.45 0.39
C GLY A 183 -11.08 6.81 1.08
N GLN A 184 -11.60 6.88 2.31
CA GLN A 184 -11.67 8.12 3.07
C GLN A 184 -10.29 8.76 3.20
N GLU A 185 -10.27 10.09 3.28
CA GLU A 185 -9.07 10.87 3.59
C GLU A 185 -8.32 10.21 4.74
N LEU A 186 -7.09 9.77 4.47
CA LEU A 186 -6.20 9.24 5.48
C LEU A 186 -5.89 10.41 6.43
N ILE A 187 -6.66 10.53 7.50
CA ILE A 187 -6.36 11.46 8.58
C ILE A 187 -4.95 11.09 9.00
N ALA A 188 -3.99 12.00 8.79
CA ALA A 188 -2.63 11.84 9.28
C ALA A 188 -2.76 11.37 10.72
N SER A 189 -2.43 10.11 10.99
CA SER A 189 -2.64 9.55 12.32
C SER A 189 -1.80 10.40 13.26
N LYS A 190 -2.46 11.28 14.00
CA LYS A 190 -1.85 11.86 15.17
C LYS A 190 -1.62 10.65 16.08
N PRO A 191 -0.42 10.46 16.65
CA PRO A 191 -0.22 9.39 17.61
C PRO A 191 -1.37 9.40 18.64
N GLY A 192 -2.18 8.34 18.69
CA GLY A 192 -3.32 8.21 19.61
C GLY A 192 -4.68 8.78 19.17
N SER A 193 -4.95 9.02 17.88
CA SER A 193 -6.29 9.47 17.43
C SER A 193 -7.25 8.36 17.00
N ASP A 194 -6.79 7.12 16.89
CA ASP A 194 -7.67 6.02 16.53
C ASP A 194 -8.46 5.59 17.77
N ALA A 195 -9.79 5.68 17.71
CA ALA A 195 -10.70 5.31 18.79
C ALA A 195 -10.65 3.82 19.21
N GLN A 196 -9.70 3.04 18.65
CA GLN A 196 -9.42 1.65 19.00
C GLN A 196 -7.98 1.42 19.50
N GLU A 197 -7.10 2.43 19.54
CA GLU A 197 -5.84 2.28 20.25
C GLU A 197 -6.12 2.34 21.76
N VAL A 198 -6.17 1.15 22.37
CA VAL A 198 -6.05 0.99 23.81
C VAL A 198 -4.74 1.68 24.20
N ALA A 199 -4.83 2.81 24.88
CA ALA A 199 -3.67 3.57 25.33
C ALA A 199 -2.65 2.62 26.00
N GLN A 200 -1.41 2.62 25.52
CA GLN A 200 -0.32 1.85 26.13
C GLN A 200 -0.29 2.14 27.63
N GLY A 201 -0.57 1.11 28.43
CA GLY A 201 -0.62 1.20 29.90
C GLY A 201 -1.99 0.98 30.54
N THR A 202 -3.08 0.84 29.75
CA THR A 202 -4.38 0.46 30.33
C THR A 202 -4.44 -1.05 30.49
N ALA A 203 -4.24 -1.53 31.72
CA ALA A 203 -4.36 -2.95 32.04
C ALA A 203 -5.78 -3.44 31.75
N VAL A 204 -5.94 -4.26 30.70
CA VAL A 204 -7.19 -4.96 30.42
C VAL A 204 -7.32 -6.09 31.44
N VAL A 205 -8.22 -5.92 32.41
CA VAL A 205 -8.57 -6.99 33.36
C VAL A 205 -9.41 -8.03 32.61
N LEU A 206 -8.79 -9.14 32.23
CA LEU A 206 -9.50 -10.32 31.69
C LEU A 206 -10.19 -11.04 32.84
N THR A 207 -11.46 -10.70 33.09
CA THR A 207 -12.28 -11.46 34.04
C THR A 207 -12.76 -12.75 33.38
N GLN A 208 -12.07 -13.85 33.62
CA GLN A 208 -12.56 -15.18 33.24
C GLN A 208 -13.57 -15.65 34.29
N SER A 209 -14.85 -15.72 33.94
CA SER A 209 -15.84 -16.43 34.76
C SER A 209 -15.70 -17.92 34.51
N LEU A 210 -15.27 -18.68 35.52
CA LEU A 210 -15.47 -20.13 35.57
C LEU A 210 -16.85 -20.40 36.16
N THR A 211 -17.73 -20.99 35.36
CA THR A 211 -18.91 -21.69 35.88
C THR A 211 -18.47 -23.06 36.39
N THR A 212 -18.64 -23.29 37.68
CA THR A 212 -18.50 -24.60 38.34
C THR A 212 -19.61 -25.54 37.93
#